data_AF-A0A3A9GW49-F1
#
_entry.id   AF-A0A3A9GW49-F1
#
_cell.length_a   1.000
_cell.length_b   1.000
_cell.length_c   1.000
_cell.angle_alpha   90.00
_cell.angle_beta   90.00
_cell.angle_gamma   90.00
#
_symmetry.space_group_name_H-M   'P 1'
#
loop_
_entity.id
_entity.type
_entity.pdbx_description
1 polymer ?
#
loop_
_entity_poly.entity_id
_entity_poly.type
_entity_poly.pdbx_seq_one_letter_code
_entity_poly.pdbx_strand_id
1 'polypeptide(L)'
;MEEQYKNILKKQKIPILPLDQKWHRLFAVTEKSELVKDLEGQLNELLKRQGHLNGQTKELKKLKSTLMENIRINMDGASENAKHISKRKLEEDKRLIEEINEKIEAFQEELLELPREIDTVNRELMYESVQSCYDILQNNTEVIEEISHWIKQVRIDLKKNIIRKQNCEINSREIYSYMHDVLGAEIIELMDKEHENIKLSIPEDKREEKEETGG
;
A
#
# COMPACT_ATOMS: atom_id res chain seq x y z
N MET A 1 1.23 -22.17 13.71
CA MET A 1 0.33 -21.62 12.67
C MET A 1 1.08 -21.32 11.38
N GLU A 2 2.25 -20.68 11.45
CA GLU A 2 3.14 -20.46 10.30
C GLU A 2 3.37 -21.74 9.48
N GLU A 3 3.70 -22.86 10.12
CA GLU A 3 4.00 -24.12 9.43
C GLU A 3 2.77 -24.72 8.70
N GLN A 4 1.58 -24.54 9.27
CA GLN A 4 0.32 -24.93 8.62
C GLN A 4 0.04 -24.05 7.40
N TYR A 5 0.29 -22.75 7.51
CA TYR A 5 0.12 -21.80 6.41
C TYR A 5 1.11 -22.09 5.27
N LYS A 6 2.40 -22.25 5.59
CA LYS A 6 3.44 -22.65 4.63
C LYS A 6 3.08 -23.98 3.95
N ASN A 7 2.50 -24.94 4.66
CA ASN A 7 2.04 -26.21 4.09
C ASN A 7 0.81 -26.07 3.18
N ILE A 8 -0.11 -25.15 3.46
CA ILE A 8 -1.25 -24.85 2.56
C ILE A 8 -0.74 -24.12 1.32
N LEU A 9 0.13 -23.13 1.49
CA LEU A 9 0.72 -22.40 0.37
C LEU A 9 1.40 -23.35 -0.60
N LYS A 10 2.20 -24.32 -0.13
CA LYS A 10 2.85 -25.34 -0.98
C LYS A 10 1.90 -26.07 -1.94
N LYS A 11 0.62 -26.21 -1.59
CA LYS A 11 -0.40 -26.86 -2.42
C LYS A 11 -1.06 -25.91 -3.42
N GLN A 12 -0.84 -24.61 -3.28
CA GLN A 12 -1.38 -23.58 -4.16
C GLN A 12 -0.34 -23.07 -5.16
N LYS A 13 -0.84 -22.75 -6.35
CA LYS A 13 -0.07 -22.09 -7.40
C LYS A 13 -0.11 -20.58 -7.16
N ILE A 14 0.95 -20.06 -6.56
CA ILE A 14 1.10 -18.63 -6.27
C ILE A 14 1.66 -17.94 -7.52
N PRO A 15 1.04 -16.84 -8.00
CA PRO A 15 1.64 -16.05 -9.07
C PRO A 15 2.96 -15.43 -8.60
N ILE A 16 3.83 -15.07 -9.55
CA ILE A 16 5.08 -14.34 -9.22
C ILE A 16 4.68 -12.95 -8.75
N LEU A 17 4.81 -12.68 -7.44
CA LEU A 17 4.19 -11.53 -6.79
C LEU A 17 4.68 -10.18 -7.31
N PRO A 18 5.98 -9.95 -7.57
CA PRO A 18 6.45 -8.70 -8.17
C PRO A 18 5.86 -8.41 -9.55
N LEU A 19 5.37 -9.44 -10.24
CA LEU A 19 4.73 -9.32 -11.55
C LEU A 19 3.19 -9.30 -11.45
N ASP A 20 2.61 -9.53 -10.27
CA ASP A 20 1.17 -9.60 -10.07
C ASP A 20 0.58 -8.24 -9.68
N GLN A 21 -0.31 -7.73 -10.52
CA GLN A 21 -0.97 -6.45 -10.26
C GLN A 21 -1.85 -6.48 -9.01
N LYS A 22 -2.44 -7.63 -8.66
CA LYS A 22 -3.30 -7.73 -7.46
C LYS A 22 -2.47 -7.60 -6.19
N TRP A 23 -1.30 -8.22 -6.14
CA TRP A 23 -0.35 -8.05 -5.05
C TRP A 23 0.09 -6.59 -4.88
N HIS A 24 0.42 -5.87 -5.96
CA HIS A 24 0.75 -4.43 -5.87
C HIS A 24 -0.41 -3.58 -5.33
N ARG A 25 -1.66 -3.91 -5.69
CA ARG A 25 -2.85 -3.20 -5.17
C ARG A 25 -3.03 -3.39 -3.66
N LEU A 26 -2.64 -4.53 -3.11
CA LEU A 26 -2.68 -4.80 -1.67
C LEU A 26 -1.90 -3.72 -0.89
N PHE A 27 -0.72 -3.37 -1.41
CA PHE A 27 0.19 -2.38 -0.83
C PHE A 27 0.01 -0.94 -1.36
N ALA A 28 -1.03 -0.69 -2.17
CA ALA A 28 -1.42 0.68 -2.49
C ALA A 28 -2.14 1.36 -1.31
N VAL A 29 -2.72 0.55 -0.42
CA VAL A 29 -3.52 0.99 0.73
C VAL A 29 -2.81 0.73 2.05
N THR A 30 -1.75 -0.09 2.03
CA THR A 30 -1.00 -0.53 3.21
C THR A 30 0.49 -0.35 2.97
N GLU A 31 1.22 0.09 4.00
CA GLU A 31 2.67 0.22 3.91
C GLU A 31 3.34 -1.17 3.93
N LYS A 32 4.32 -1.38 3.05
CA LYS A 32 5.13 -2.61 3.04
C LYS A 32 6.06 -2.61 4.25
N SER A 33 6.09 -3.71 5.00
CA SER A 33 7.13 -3.95 5.99
C SER A 33 8.51 -4.05 5.33
N GLU A 34 9.58 -3.76 6.07
CA GLU A 34 10.95 -3.89 5.55
C GLU A 34 11.24 -5.31 5.05
N LEU A 35 10.77 -6.33 5.76
CA LEU A 35 10.94 -7.72 5.35
C LEU A 35 10.25 -8.02 4.00
N VAL A 36 9.07 -7.46 3.75
CA VAL A 36 8.38 -7.60 2.45
C VAL A 36 9.18 -6.92 1.34
N LYS A 37 9.77 -5.74 1.60
CA LYS A 37 10.61 -5.04 0.62
C LYS A 37 11.89 -5.84 0.31
N ASP A 38 12.53 -6.41 1.33
CA ASP A 38 13.74 -7.22 1.17
C ASP A 38 13.46 -8.48 0.35
N LEU A 39 12.39 -9.21 0.66
CA LEU A 39 11.98 -10.41 -0.08
C LEU A 39 11.55 -10.09 -1.52
N GLU A 40 10.86 -8.96 -1.73
CA GLU A 40 10.55 -8.46 -3.08
C GLU A 40 11.83 -8.14 -3.86
N GLY A 41 12.81 -7.51 -3.22
CA GLY A 41 14.12 -7.22 -3.81
C GLY A 41 14.87 -8.49 -4.21
N GLN A 42 14.97 -9.46 -3.30
CA GLN A 42 15.61 -10.76 -3.54
C GLN A 42 14.94 -11.49 -4.71
N LEU A 43 13.61 -11.55 -4.73
CA LEU A 43 12.86 -12.20 -5.80
C LEU A 43 13.07 -11.50 -7.15
N ASN A 44 13.12 -10.17 -7.18
CA ASN A 44 13.41 -9.42 -8.40
C ASN A 44 14.82 -9.69 -8.93
N GLU A 45 15.83 -9.82 -8.06
CA GLU A 45 17.19 -10.18 -8.48
C GLU A 45 17.26 -11.60 -9.06
N LEU A 46 16.56 -12.57 -8.45
CA LEU A 46 16.47 -13.93 -9.00
C LEU A 46 15.81 -13.95 -10.39
N LEU A 47 14.73 -13.18 -10.57
CA LEU A 47 14.04 -13.06 -11.88
C LEU A 47 14.94 -12.40 -12.92
N LYS A 48 15.69 -11.35 -12.54
CA LYS A 48 16.67 -10.71 -13.43
C LYS A 48 17.77 -11.69 -13.82
N ARG A 49 18.29 -12.47 -12.86
CA ARG A 49 19.33 -13.48 -13.11
C ARG A 49 18.83 -14.55 -14.07
N GLN A 50 17.64 -15.08 -13.84
CA GLN A 50 16.99 -16.05 -14.73
C GLN A 50 16.80 -15.48 -16.14
N GLY A 51 16.33 -14.23 -16.26
CA GLY A 51 16.19 -13.55 -17.55
C GLY A 51 17.53 -13.37 -18.28
N HIS A 52 18.57 -12.96 -17.55
CA HIS A 52 19.91 -12.78 -18.07
C HIS A 52 20.52 -14.08 -18.60
N LEU A 53 20.49 -15.15 -17.80
CA LEU A 53 21.04 -16.46 -18.19
C LEU A 53 20.32 -17.06 -19.40
N ASN A 54 18.99 -16.90 -19.48
CA ASN A 54 18.23 -17.31 -20.65
C ASN A 54 18.65 -16.55 -21.92
N GLY A 55 18.88 -15.25 -21.80
CA GLY A 55 19.39 -14.40 -22.88
C GLY A 55 20.78 -14.85 -23.33
N GLN A 56 21.73 -14.95 -22.39
CA GLN A 56 23.11 -15.35 -22.68
C GLN A 56 23.19 -16.77 -23.25
N THR A 57 22.43 -17.72 -22.71
CA THR A 57 22.38 -19.09 -23.24
C THR A 57 21.91 -19.11 -24.69
N LYS A 58 20.92 -18.29 -25.05
CA LYS A 58 20.43 -18.17 -26.42
C LYS A 58 21.48 -17.56 -27.36
N GLU A 59 22.20 -16.54 -26.91
CA GLU A 59 23.29 -15.92 -27.68
C GLU A 59 24.47 -16.87 -27.89
N LEU A 60 24.91 -17.55 -26.83
CA LEU A 60 25.98 -18.55 -26.89
C LEU A 60 25.63 -19.71 -27.84
N LYS A 61 24.38 -20.19 -27.82
CA LYS A 61 23.92 -21.23 -28.76
C LYS A 61 23.98 -20.75 -30.22
N LYS A 62 23.65 -19.48 -30.49
CA LYS A 62 23.78 -18.90 -31.84
C LYS A 62 25.25 -18.80 -32.25
N LEU A 63 26.11 -18.28 -31.38
CA LEU A 63 27.55 -18.15 -31.64
C LEU A 63 28.19 -19.52 -31.91
N LYS A 64 27.87 -20.54 -31.11
CA LYS A 64 28.29 -21.92 -31.33
C LYS A 64 27.87 -22.42 -32.73
N SER A 65 26.64 -22.14 -33.15
CA SER A 65 26.18 -22.54 -34.49
C SER A 65 26.96 -21.83 -35.60
N THR A 66 27.29 -20.56 -35.44
CA THR A 66 28.12 -19.81 -36.41
C THR A 66 29.54 -20.36 -36.50
N LEU A 67 30.15 -20.70 -35.37
CA LEU A 67 31.49 -21.31 -35.34
C LEU A 67 31.48 -22.70 -36.00
N MET A 68 30.45 -23.51 -35.74
CA MET A 68 30.28 -24.82 -36.40
C MET A 68 30.15 -24.69 -37.93
N GLU A 69 29.45 -23.66 -38.40
CA GLU A 69 29.32 -23.37 -39.83
C GLU A 69 30.65 -22.94 -40.45
N ASN A 70 31.40 -22.07 -39.76
CA ASN A 70 32.74 -21.64 -40.20
C ASN A 70 33.70 -22.83 -40.32
N ILE A 71 33.65 -23.77 -39.38
CA ILE A 71 34.43 -25.01 -39.42
C ILE A 71 34.09 -25.83 -40.67
N ARG A 72 32.80 -25.96 -41.01
CA ARG A 72 32.34 -26.68 -42.22
C ARG A 72 32.86 -26.03 -43.49
N ILE A 73 32.70 -24.70 -43.62
CA ILE A 73 33.15 -23.95 -44.81
C ILE A 73 34.67 -24.04 -44.98
N ASN A 74 35.43 -23.94 -43.89
CA ASN A 74 36.90 -24.00 -43.93
C ASN A 74 37.44 -25.41 -44.29
N MET A 75 36.65 -26.48 -44.10
CA MET A 75 37.00 -27.84 -44.52
C MET A 75 36.80 -28.10 -46.01
N ASP A 76 35.82 -27.45 -46.66
CA ASP A 76 35.48 -27.69 -48.08
C ASP A 76 36.29 -26.84 -49.09
N GLY A 77 37.10 -25.86 -48.66
CA GLY A 77 37.58 -24.77 -49.53
C GLY A 77 39.09 -24.47 -49.65
N ALA A 78 40.03 -25.26 -49.11
CA ALA A 78 41.43 -24.81 -48.97
C ALA A 78 42.45 -25.30 -50.03
N SER A 79 43.01 -24.37 -50.80
CA SER A 79 44.27 -24.52 -51.57
C SER A 79 45.50 -24.67 -50.65
N GLU A 80 46.61 -25.21 -51.16
CA GLU A 80 47.75 -25.74 -50.39
C GLU A 80 48.43 -24.73 -49.43
N ASN A 81 48.52 -23.44 -49.79
CA ASN A 81 48.99 -22.37 -48.89
C ASN A 81 47.92 -21.83 -47.93
N ALA A 82 46.63 -21.97 -48.29
CA ALA A 82 45.51 -21.64 -47.41
C ALA A 82 45.31 -22.69 -46.30
N LYS A 83 45.88 -23.91 -46.45
CA LYS A 83 45.79 -24.99 -45.47
C LYS A 83 46.36 -24.63 -44.09
N HIS A 84 47.48 -23.90 -44.01
CA HIS A 84 48.09 -23.55 -42.71
C HIS A 84 47.29 -22.50 -41.93
N ILE A 85 46.80 -21.46 -42.61
CA ILE A 85 45.96 -20.41 -41.99
C ILE A 85 44.57 -20.97 -41.66
N SER A 86 44.00 -21.80 -42.54
CA SER A 86 42.74 -22.51 -42.31
C SER A 86 42.84 -23.44 -41.11
N LYS A 87 43.94 -24.19 -40.96
CA LYS A 87 44.14 -25.10 -39.81
C LYS A 87 44.15 -24.37 -38.46
N ARG A 88 44.87 -23.25 -38.37
CA ARG A 88 44.94 -22.46 -37.12
C ARG A 88 43.58 -21.86 -36.74
N LYS A 89 42.83 -21.32 -37.71
CA LYS A 89 41.46 -20.84 -37.49
C LYS A 89 40.52 -21.96 -37.04
N LEU A 90 40.66 -23.15 -37.61
CA LEU A 90 39.83 -24.30 -37.28
C LEU A 90 40.13 -24.84 -35.87
N GLU A 91 41.39 -24.79 -35.43
CA GLU A 91 41.78 -25.08 -34.05
C GLU A 91 41.24 -24.03 -33.07
N GLU A 92 41.30 -22.74 -33.41
CA GLU A 92 40.71 -21.65 -32.62
C GLU A 92 39.18 -21.77 -32.51
N ASP A 93 38.47 -22.03 -33.62
CA ASP A 93 37.01 -22.22 -33.62
C ASP A 93 36.59 -23.43 -32.76
N LYS A 94 37.35 -24.53 -32.79
CA LYS A 94 37.10 -25.71 -31.94
C LYS A 94 37.28 -25.39 -30.46
N ARG A 95 38.37 -24.70 -30.10
CA ARG A 95 38.60 -24.26 -28.73
C ARG A 95 37.49 -23.34 -28.23
N LEU A 96 37.06 -22.37 -29.05
CA LEU A 96 35.95 -21.48 -28.70
C LEU A 96 34.63 -22.23 -28.50
N ILE A 97 34.37 -23.27 -29.30
CA ILE A 97 33.19 -24.13 -29.12
C ILE A 97 33.24 -24.89 -27.80
N GLU A 98 34.39 -25.41 -27.39
CA GLU A 98 34.57 -26.06 -26.09
C GLU A 98 34.31 -25.08 -24.93
N GLU A 99 34.92 -23.89 -24.97
CA GLU A 99 34.68 -22.83 -23.96
C GLU A 99 33.19 -22.40 -23.92
N ILE A 100 32.52 -22.34 -25.07
CA ILE A 100 31.08 -22.03 -25.14
C ILE A 100 30.23 -23.17 -24.55
N ASN A 101 30.61 -24.44 -24.76
CA ASN A 101 29.89 -25.58 -24.20
C ASN A 101 29.96 -25.58 -22.69
N GLU A 102 31.14 -25.39 -22.11
CA GLU A 102 31.34 -25.31 -20.66
C GLU A 102 30.50 -24.18 -20.04
N LYS A 103 30.48 -23.00 -20.68
CA LYS A 103 29.64 -21.87 -20.24
C LYS A 103 28.14 -22.17 -20.33
N ILE A 104 27.69 -22.80 -21.41
CA ILE A 104 26.29 -23.18 -21.58
C ILE A 104 25.89 -24.19 -20.50
N GLU A 105 26.75 -25.17 -20.21
CA GLU A 105 26.49 -26.19 -19.19
C GLU A 105 26.36 -25.57 -17.79
N ALA A 106 27.30 -24.70 -17.41
CA ALA A 106 27.23 -23.95 -16.15
C ALA A 106 25.96 -23.10 -16.03
N PHE A 107 25.55 -22.41 -17.11
CA PHE A 107 24.31 -21.63 -17.09
C PHE A 107 23.06 -22.50 -17.02
N GLN A 108 23.09 -23.69 -17.64
CA GLN A 108 21.98 -24.63 -17.57
C GLN A 108 21.81 -25.23 -16.18
N GLU A 109 22.92 -25.52 -15.48
CA GLU A 109 22.90 -25.97 -14.09
C GLU A 109 22.29 -24.90 -13.17
N GLU A 110 22.71 -23.64 -13.31
CA GLU A 110 22.11 -22.54 -12.53
C GLU A 110 20.62 -22.32 -12.86
N LEU A 111 20.24 -22.43 -14.14
CA LEU A 111 18.83 -22.34 -14.58
C LEU A 111 17.95 -23.49 -14.07
N LEU A 112 18.53 -24.62 -13.66
CA LEU A 112 17.78 -25.72 -13.04
C LEU A 112 17.40 -25.41 -11.58
N GLU A 113 18.26 -24.73 -10.83
CA GLU A 113 18.03 -24.40 -9.42
C GLU A 113 17.17 -23.14 -9.24
N LEU A 114 17.36 -22.13 -10.09
CA LEU A 114 16.65 -20.84 -10.01
C LEU A 114 15.11 -20.95 -9.85
N PRO A 115 14.38 -21.81 -10.59
CA PRO A 115 12.93 -21.96 -10.41
C PRO A 115 12.52 -22.34 -8.99
N ARG A 116 13.33 -23.17 -8.32
CA ARG A 116 13.06 -23.61 -6.95
C ARG A 116 13.31 -22.50 -5.95
N GLU A 117 14.40 -21.74 -6.13
CA GLU A 117 14.71 -20.57 -5.30
C GLU A 117 13.64 -19.50 -5.46
N ILE A 118 13.25 -19.18 -6.70
CA ILE A 118 12.17 -18.24 -7.02
C ILE A 118 10.86 -18.67 -6.34
N ASP A 119 10.46 -19.93 -6.45
CA ASP A 119 9.22 -20.42 -5.81
C ASP A 119 9.30 -20.33 -4.28
N THR A 120 10.47 -20.60 -3.70
CA THR A 120 10.70 -20.52 -2.25
C THR A 120 10.56 -19.08 -1.75
N VAL A 121 11.32 -18.15 -2.33
CA VAL A 121 11.29 -16.73 -1.95
C VAL A 121 9.91 -16.12 -2.24
N ASN A 122 9.26 -16.48 -3.34
CA ASN A 122 7.92 -15.99 -3.67
C ASN A 122 6.85 -16.46 -2.68
N ARG A 123 6.98 -17.68 -2.15
CA ARG A 123 6.08 -18.19 -1.09
C ARG A 123 6.32 -17.50 0.24
N GLU A 124 7.57 -17.25 0.58
CA GLU A 124 7.94 -16.51 1.79
C GLU A 124 7.43 -15.07 1.72
N LEU A 125 7.63 -14.39 0.58
CA LEU A 125 7.06 -13.08 0.31
C LEU A 125 5.53 -13.07 0.44
N MET A 126 4.84 -14.11 -0.05
CA MET A 126 3.38 -14.23 0.11
C MET A 126 2.98 -14.32 1.57
N TYR A 127 3.69 -15.15 2.34
CA TYR A 127 3.41 -15.35 3.76
C TYR A 127 3.56 -14.03 4.53
N GLU A 128 4.70 -13.36 4.39
CA GLU A 128 4.97 -12.10 5.08
C GLU A 128 4.02 -10.98 4.63
N SER A 129 3.65 -10.95 3.34
CA SER A 129 2.66 -9.99 2.84
C SER A 129 1.32 -10.16 3.53
N VAL A 130 0.83 -11.40 3.65
CA VAL A 130 -0.46 -11.69 4.28
C VAL A 130 -0.41 -11.42 5.78
N GLN A 131 0.66 -11.82 6.46
CA GLN A 131 0.87 -11.57 7.88
C GLN A 131 0.77 -10.06 8.17
N SER A 132 1.55 -9.24 7.45
CA SER A 132 1.54 -7.79 7.60
C SER A 132 0.16 -7.17 7.36
N CYS A 133 -0.61 -7.68 6.39
CA CYS A 133 -1.97 -7.18 6.16
C CYS A 133 -2.94 -7.55 7.27
N TYR A 134 -2.84 -8.74 7.87
CA TYR A 134 -3.69 -9.12 8.99
C TYR A 134 -3.40 -8.30 10.24
N ASP A 135 -2.13 -7.97 10.51
CA ASP A 135 -1.77 -7.10 11.63
C ASP A 135 -2.40 -5.71 11.47
N ILE A 136 -2.38 -5.15 10.25
CA ILE A 136 -3.05 -3.88 9.94
C ILE A 136 -4.57 -3.98 10.11
N LEU A 137 -5.18 -5.07 9.62
CA LEU A 137 -6.63 -5.28 9.76
C LEU A 137 -7.05 -5.35 11.22
N GLN A 138 -6.28 -6.07 12.05
CA GLN A 138 -6.55 -6.19 13.48
C GLN A 138 -6.46 -4.83 14.17
N ASN A 139 -5.38 -4.08 13.94
CA ASN A 139 -5.22 -2.74 14.50
C ASN A 139 -6.35 -1.80 14.04
N ASN A 140 -6.74 -1.87 12.77
CA ASN A 140 -7.84 -1.07 12.25
C ASN A 140 -9.17 -1.41 12.94
N THR A 141 -9.44 -2.69 13.21
CA THR A 141 -10.64 -3.11 13.94
C THR A 141 -10.67 -2.49 15.34
N GLU A 142 -9.57 -2.54 16.08
CA GLU A 142 -9.46 -1.97 17.42
C GLU A 142 -9.68 -0.44 17.41
N VAL A 143 -9.04 0.26 16.47
CA VAL A 143 -9.19 1.71 16.30
C VAL A 143 -10.62 2.10 15.90
N ILE A 144 -11.27 1.31 15.03
CA ILE A 144 -12.67 1.55 14.64
C ILE A 144 -13.58 1.42 15.86
N GLU A 145 -13.37 0.43 16.72
CA GLU A 145 -14.16 0.25 17.94
C GLU A 145 -13.96 1.42 18.92
N GLU A 146 -12.72 1.85 19.13
CA GLU A 146 -12.38 2.98 19.99
C GLU A 146 -13.07 4.27 19.51
N ILE A 147 -12.92 4.60 18.22
CA ILE A 147 -13.55 5.78 17.60
C ILE A 147 -15.08 5.67 17.71
N SER A 148 -15.65 4.49 17.49
CA SER A 148 -17.09 4.27 17.59
C SER A 148 -17.61 4.53 19.00
N HIS A 149 -16.87 4.07 20.02
CA HIS A 149 -17.20 4.33 21.43
C HIS A 149 -17.11 5.82 21.75
N TRP A 150 -16.02 6.47 21.32
CA TRP A 150 -15.82 7.91 21.53
C TRP A 150 -16.93 8.75 20.88
N ILE A 151 -17.30 8.45 19.62
CA ILE A 151 -18.40 9.12 18.92
C ILE A 151 -19.71 8.98 19.70
N LYS A 152 -19.99 7.78 20.21
CA LYS A 152 -21.21 7.52 21.00
C LYS A 152 -21.22 8.38 22.26
N GLN A 153 -20.10 8.47 22.97
CA GLN A 153 -19.99 9.26 24.18
C GLN A 153 -20.17 10.77 23.91
N VAL A 154 -19.48 11.30 22.90
CA VAL A 154 -19.61 12.71 22.49
C VAL A 154 -21.05 13.05 22.12
N ARG A 155 -21.78 12.15 21.43
CA ARG A 155 -23.20 12.36 21.11
C ARG A 155 -24.09 12.43 22.37
N ILE A 156 -23.79 11.63 23.39
CA ILE A 156 -24.53 11.68 24.67
C ILE A 156 -24.29 13.02 25.36
N ASP A 157 -23.03 13.45 25.43
CA ASP A 157 -22.65 14.69 26.10
C ASP A 157 -23.16 15.93 25.36
N LEU A 158 -23.16 15.89 24.02
CA LEU A 158 -23.81 16.91 23.20
C LEU A 158 -25.31 17.03 23.52
N LYS A 159 -26.04 15.91 23.59
CA LYS A 159 -27.46 15.92 23.95
C LYS A 159 -27.69 16.53 25.34
N LYS A 160 -26.86 16.18 26.33
CA LYS A 160 -26.93 16.77 27.68
C LYS A 160 -26.70 18.28 27.66
N ASN A 161 -25.71 18.74 26.90
CA ASN A 161 -25.39 20.17 26.81
C ASN A 161 -26.48 20.97 26.08
N ILE A 162 -27.13 20.39 25.07
CA ILE A 162 -28.31 21.00 24.43
C ILE A 162 -29.43 21.21 25.44
N ILE A 163 -29.76 20.20 26.24
CA ILE A 163 -30.80 20.31 27.28
C ILE A 163 -30.42 21.35 28.32
N ARG A 164 -29.16 21.35 28.79
CA ARG A 164 -28.67 22.35 29.74
C ARG A 164 -28.80 23.77 29.19
N LYS A 165 -28.40 23.98 27.93
CA LYS A 165 -28.56 25.27 27.25
C LYS A 165 -30.04 25.69 27.22
N GLN A 166 -30.93 24.81 26.79
CA GLN A 166 -32.37 25.08 26.72
C GLN A 166 -32.96 25.42 28.10
N ASN A 167 -32.57 24.69 29.16
CA ASN A 167 -33.00 24.98 30.53
C ASN A 167 -32.51 26.36 30.99
N CYS A 168 -31.27 26.72 30.70
CA CYS A 168 -30.76 28.06 31.01
C CYS A 168 -31.55 29.15 30.25
N GLU A 169 -31.85 28.93 28.96
CA GLU A 169 -32.65 29.87 28.15
C GLU A 169 -34.09 30.01 28.66
N ILE A 170 -34.71 28.91 29.11
CA ILE A 170 -36.05 28.94 29.72
C ILE A 170 -36.01 29.69 31.05
N ASN A 171 -35.14 29.27 31.97
CA ASN A 171 -35.01 29.90 33.29
C ASN A 171 -34.70 31.40 33.17
N SER A 172 -33.83 31.79 32.24
CA SER A 172 -33.48 33.20 32.05
C SER A 172 -34.68 34.02 31.56
N ARG A 173 -35.51 33.48 30.66
CA ARG A 173 -36.76 34.12 30.21
C ARG A 173 -37.79 34.20 31.34
N GLU A 174 -37.93 33.16 32.14
CA GLU A 174 -38.85 33.12 33.28
C GLU A 174 -38.45 34.13 34.37
N ILE A 175 -37.16 34.17 34.72
CA ILE A 175 -36.62 35.15 35.68
C ILE A 175 -36.90 36.57 35.18
N TYR A 176 -36.61 36.86 33.91
CA TYR A 176 -36.85 38.19 33.33
C TYR A 176 -38.34 38.57 33.33
N SER A 177 -39.23 37.63 32.95
CA SER A 177 -40.68 37.86 33.00
C SER A 177 -41.14 38.14 34.43
N TYR A 178 -40.69 37.34 35.40
CA TYR A 178 -41.05 37.51 36.80
C TYR A 178 -40.56 38.84 37.37
N MET A 179 -39.32 39.24 37.05
CA MET A 179 -38.79 40.55 37.44
C MET A 179 -39.63 41.69 36.86
N HIS A 180 -40.04 41.59 35.60
CA HIS A 180 -40.92 42.57 34.97
C HIS A 180 -42.29 42.64 35.64
N ASP A 181 -42.90 41.51 35.97
CA ASP A 181 -44.23 41.45 36.60
C ASP A 181 -44.22 41.99 38.04
N VAL A 182 -43.12 41.82 38.78
CA VAL A 182 -43.00 42.26 40.18
C VAL A 182 -42.54 43.71 40.32
N LEU A 183 -41.55 44.14 39.54
CA LEU A 183 -40.91 45.45 39.68
C LEU A 183 -41.48 46.50 38.72
N GLY A 184 -42.19 46.08 37.68
CA GLY A 184 -42.72 46.97 36.64
C GLY A 184 -41.67 47.39 35.62
N ALA A 185 -42.17 47.90 34.49
CA ALA A 185 -41.35 48.16 33.31
C ALA A 185 -40.25 49.22 33.52
N GLU A 186 -40.52 50.26 34.32
CA GLU A 186 -39.59 51.39 34.51
C GLU A 186 -38.31 50.99 35.24
N ILE A 187 -38.42 50.14 36.27
CA ILE A 187 -37.27 49.68 37.06
C ILE A 187 -36.40 48.73 36.22
N ILE A 188 -37.03 47.83 35.45
CA ILE A 188 -36.30 46.92 34.56
C ILE A 188 -35.58 47.68 33.44
N GLU A 189 -36.21 48.69 32.84
CA GLU A 189 -35.58 49.50 31.80
C GLU A 189 -34.35 50.28 32.33
N LEU A 190 -34.41 50.76 33.58
CA LEU A 190 -33.25 51.37 34.23
C LEU A 190 -32.12 50.35 34.44
N MET A 191 -32.45 49.14 34.90
CA MET A 191 -31.48 48.06 35.13
C MET A 191 -30.84 47.54 33.83
N ASP A 192 -31.62 47.43 32.75
CA ASP A 192 -31.09 47.00 31.45
C ASP A 192 -30.06 48.00 30.90
N LYS A 193 -30.25 49.31 31.14
CA LYS A 193 -29.29 50.36 30.77
C LYS A 193 -27.97 50.25 31.54
N GLU A 194 -27.98 49.74 32.78
CA GLU A 194 -26.76 49.48 33.55
C GLU A 194 -26.07 48.15 33.16
N HIS A 195 -26.78 47.22 32.50
CA HIS A 195 -26.32 45.86 32.23
C HIS A 195 -26.37 45.46 30.74
N GLU A 196 -25.80 46.29 29.85
CA GLU A 196 -25.78 46.10 28.37
C GLU A 196 -25.28 44.74 27.86
N ASN A 197 -24.54 43.98 28.66
CA ASN A 197 -23.97 42.68 28.26
C ASN A 197 -24.95 41.49 28.38
N ILE A 198 -26.12 41.68 29.00
CA ILE A 198 -27.13 40.62 29.16
C ILE A 198 -27.96 40.54 27.88
N LYS A 199 -27.50 39.74 26.91
CA LYS A 199 -28.26 39.45 25.68
C LYS A 199 -29.20 38.26 25.91
N LEU A 200 -30.34 38.53 26.55
CA LEU A 200 -31.41 37.54 26.59
C LEU A 200 -31.99 37.40 25.18
N SER A 201 -32.03 36.17 24.66
CA SER A 201 -32.79 35.83 23.45
C SER A 201 -34.29 35.89 23.78
N ILE A 202 -34.82 37.11 23.92
CA ILE A 202 -36.25 37.35 24.10
C ILE A 202 -36.87 37.34 22.69
N PRO A 203 -37.90 36.53 22.41
CA PRO A 203 -38.68 36.66 21.18
C PRO A 203 -39.22 38.10 21.08
N GLU A 204 -39.00 38.76 19.93
CA GLU A 204 -39.31 40.19 19.70
C GLU A 204 -40.79 40.55 19.89
N ASP A 205 -41.68 39.56 19.97
CA ASP A 205 -43.15 39.67 20.09
C ASP A 205 -43.68 40.41 21.33
N LYS A 206 -42.83 40.70 22.34
CA LYS A 206 -43.22 41.50 23.52
C LYS A 206 -42.71 42.94 23.50
N ARG A 207 -41.96 43.35 22.47
CA ARG A 207 -41.52 44.75 22.30
C ARG A 207 -42.56 45.60 21.57
N GLU A 208 -43.37 44.99 20.70
CA GLU A 208 -44.30 45.71 19.81
C GLU A 208 -45.63 46.13 20.46
N GLU A 209 -46.05 45.55 21.59
CA GLU A 209 -47.26 46.02 22.31
C GLU A 209 -47.10 47.40 22.97
N LYS A 210 -45.88 47.97 23.04
CA LYS A 210 -45.64 49.29 23.64
C LYS A 210 -45.82 50.47 22.66
N GLU A 211 -45.92 50.24 21.36
CA GLU A 211 -46.12 51.33 20.39
C GLU A 211 -47.62 51.65 20.12
N GLU A 212 -48.56 50.77 20.46
CA GLU A 212 -49.99 50.97 20.11
C GLU A 212 -50.88 51.55 21.22
N THR A 213 -50.47 51.58 22.50
CA THR A 213 -51.30 52.17 23.59
C THR A 213 -50.88 53.58 24.00
N GLY A 214 -49.99 54.23 23.25
CA GLY A 214 -49.53 55.61 23.48
C GLY A 214 -49.94 56.56 22.37
N GLY A 215 -51.25 56.63 22.06
CA GLY A 215 -51.86 57.60 21.15
C GLY A 215 -52.97 58.40 21.82
#